data_AF-A0A1V5NHK0-F1
#
_entry.id   AF-A0A1V5NHK0-F1
#
_cell.length_a   1.000
_cell.length_b   1.000
_cell.length_c   1.000
_cell.angle_alpha   90.00
_cell.angle_beta   90.00
_cell.angle_gamma   90.00
#
_symmetry.space_group_name_H-M   'P 1'
#
loop_
_entity.id
_entity.type
_entity.pdbx_description
1 polymer ?
#
loop_
_entity_poly.entity_id
_entity_poly.type
_entity_poly.pdbx_seq_one_letter_code
_entity_poly.pdbx_strand_id
1 'polypeptide(L)'
;MATAKETEQEVELAPFSVSAEKWGSFLCAIFDEWVKQDVGKMYIQIFDSTLANWVGEQPSVCTMAKTCGHAGVMEFNGDVYSCDHFVFPEYRLGNIYSKPLTSMMYSEEQLKFGNDKFDKLPQQCRECDVLFACYGECPKNRFIKDKYGNDGLNYLCKGYYKFFHHVMPYMDFMKKELLAKRPPANVMEWVKQR
;
A
#
# COMPACT_ATOMS: atom_id res chain seq x y z
N MET A 1 -5.00 -12.20 19.55
CA MET A 1 -4.77 -10.94 18.81
C MET A 1 -3.41 -10.43 19.23
N ALA A 2 -2.41 -10.57 18.37
CA ALA A 2 -1.01 -10.29 18.71
C ALA A 2 -0.84 -8.83 19.12
N THR A 3 -0.46 -8.62 20.39
CA THR A 3 -0.04 -7.33 20.91
C THR A 3 1.42 -7.09 20.52
N ALA A 4 1.82 -5.83 20.38
CA ALA A 4 3.07 -5.40 19.75
C ALA A 4 4.36 -5.69 20.57
N LYS A 5 4.40 -6.77 21.34
CA LYS A 5 5.59 -7.25 22.08
C LYS A 5 5.62 -8.77 22.16
N GLU A 6 5.79 -9.44 21.03
CA GLU A 6 6.24 -10.83 21.01
C GLU A 6 7.44 -10.97 20.08
N THR A 7 8.61 -10.98 20.70
CA THR A 7 9.90 -11.39 20.12
C THR A 7 9.92 -12.90 19.88
N GLU A 8 10.42 -13.31 18.71
CA GLU A 8 10.87 -14.67 18.33
C GLU A 8 9.82 -15.81 18.27
N GLN A 9 8.54 -15.52 18.03
CA GLN A 9 7.61 -16.55 17.56
C GLN A 9 7.28 -16.33 16.09
N GLU A 10 7.45 -17.39 15.27
CA GLU A 10 6.92 -17.42 13.91
C GLU A 10 5.43 -17.05 13.97
N VAL A 11 5.04 -16.01 13.23
CA VAL A 11 3.65 -15.56 13.18
C VAL A 11 2.83 -16.68 12.56
N GLU A 12 2.01 -17.35 13.37
CA GLU A 12 1.09 -18.36 12.89
C GLU A 12 0.01 -17.70 12.03
N LEU A 13 -0.03 -18.09 10.76
CA LEU A 13 -1.01 -17.58 9.80
C LEU A 13 -2.30 -18.37 9.91
N ALA A 14 -3.43 -17.70 9.73
CA ALA A 14 -4.72 -18.38 9.65
C ALA A 14 -4.75 -19.35 8.44
N PRO A 15 -5.49 -20.48 8.51
CA PRO A 15 -5.55 -21.46 7.41
C PRO A 15 -6.03 -20.92 6.06
N PHE A 16 -6.76 -19.80 6.08
CA PHE A 16 -7.27 -19.11 4.90
C PHE A 16 -6.38 -17.94 4.43
N SER A 17 -5.19 -17.77 5.03
CA SER A 17 -4.26 -16.72 4.62
C SER A 17 -3.74 -16.98 3.20
N VAL A 18 -3.70 -15.93 2.39
CA VAL A 18 -3.20 -16.00 1.01
C VAL A 18 -1.69 -15.89 1.02
N SER A 19 -0.97 -16.83 0.38
CA SER A 19 0.48 -16.72 0.25
C SER A 19 0.89 -15.57 -0.69
N ALA A 20 2.08 -15.01 -0.47
CA ALA A 20 2.61 -13.92 -1.28
C ALA A 20 2.61 -14.25 -2.79
N GLU A 21 3.00 -15.47 -3.18
CA GLU A 21 3.02 -15.90 -4.58
C GLU A 21 1.62 -16.00 -5.18
N LYS A 22 0.64 -16.51 -4.43
CA LYS A 22 -0.76 -16.59 -4.88
C LYS A 22 -1.34 -15.20 -5.04
N TRP A 23 -1.07 -14.30 -4.10
CA TRP A 23 -1.48 -12.89 -4.19
C TRP A 23 -0.94 -12.21 -5.45
N GLY A 24 0.38 -12.29 -5.68
CA GLY A 24 0.98 -11.69 -6.88
C GLY A 24 0.45 -12.30 -8.18
N SER A 25 0.24 -13.63 -8.22
CA SER A 25 -0.31 -14.30 -9.40
C SER A 25 -1.77 -13.90 -9.68
N PHE A 26 -2.57 -13.72 -8.63
CA PHE A 26 -3.93 -13.20 -8.74
C PHE A 26 -3.92 -11.78 -9.31
N LEU A 27 -3.10 -10.87 -8.76
CA LEU A 27 -3.01 -9.49 -9.27
C LEU A 27 -2.59 -9.43 -10.74
N CYS A 28 -1.58 -10.20 -11.13
CA CYS A 28 -1.15 -10.30 -12.54
C CYS A 28 -2.29 -10.79 -13.44
N ALA A 29 -2.98 -11.87 -13.04
CA ALA A 29 -4.05 -12.44 -13.85
C ALA A 29 -5.23 -11.46 -14.04
N ILE A 30 -5.64 -10.76 -12.98
CA ILE A 30 -6.70 -9.75 -13.09
C ILE A 30 -6.23 -8.55 -13.93
N PHE A 31 -4.98 -8.14 -13.80
CA PHE A 31 -4.41 -7.06 -14.61
C PHE A 31 -4.39 -7.41 -16.09
N ASP A 32 -3.99 -8.64 -16.44
CA ASP A 32 -3.92 -9.10 -17.83
C ASP A 32 -5.28 -9.08 -18.53
N GLU A 33 -6.36 -9.36 -17.81
CA GLU A 33 -7.71 -9.25 -18.36
C GLU A 33 -8.15 -7.78 -18.47
N TRP A 34 -7.95 -7.00 -17.41
CA TRP A 34 -8.33 -5.58 -17.36
C TRP A 34 -7.62 -4.75 -18.44
N VAL A 35 -6.30 -4.93 -18.61
CA VAL A 35 -5.48 -4.09 -19.50
C VAL A 35 -5.83 -4.26 -20.99
N LYS A 36 -6.50 -5.37 -21.35
CA LYS A 36 -6.91 -5.67 -22.73
C LYS A 36 -8.22 -4.97 -23.12
N GLN A 37 -9.13 -4.71 -22.18
CA GLN A 37 -10.51 -4.37 -22.52
C GLN A 37 -11.16 -3.26 -21.68
N ASP A 38 -10.66 -3.01 -20.47
CA ASP A 38 -11.38 -2.26 -19.44
C ASP A 38 -10.72 -0.96 -18.99
N VAL A 39 -9.55 -0.62 -19.54
CA VAL A 39 -8.85 0.63 -19.20
C VAL A 39 -9.72 1.85 -19.57
N GLY A 40 -10.10 2.64 -18.56
CA GLY A 40 -11.01 3.78 -18.70
C GLY A 40 -12.51 3.43 -18.64
N LYS A 41 -12.87 2.16 -18.45
CA LYS A 41 -14.25 1.69 -18.25
C LYS A 41 -14.47 1.14 -16.84
N MET A 42 -13.51 0.35 -16.34
CA MET A 42 -13.51 -0.16 -14.98
C MET A 42 -12.27 0.33 -14.23
N TYR A 43 -12.48 0.78 -13.00
CA TYR A 43 -11.47 1.38 -12.14
C TYR A 43 -11.17 0.43 -11.00
N ILE A 44 -9.98 -0.19 -11.06
CA ILE A 44 -9.52 -1.12 -10.05
C ILE A 44 -8.50 -0.38 -9.19
N GLN A 45 -8.85 -0.14 -7.93
CA GLN A 45 -8.15 0.75 -7.00
C GLN A 45 -6.62 0.57 -6.97
N ILE A 46 -6.13 -0.68 -6.97
CA ILE A 46 -4.69 -0.97 -6.96
C ILE A 46 -4.03 -0.62 -8.29
N PHE A 47 -4.69 -0.82 -9.43
CA PHE A 47 -4.16 -0.49 -10.75
C PHE A 47 -4.10 1.03 -10.95
N ASP A 48 -5.17 1.74 -10.54
CA ASP A 48 -5.22 3.19 -10.60
C ASP A 48 -4.18 3.83 -9.67
N SER A 49 -4.02 3.31 -8.46
CA SER A 49 -2.97 3.76 -7.52
C SER A 49 -1.57 3.46 -8.04
N THR A 50 -1.39 2.34 -8.73
CA THR A 50 -0.12 2.00 -9.39
C THR A 50 0.19 3.03 -10.47
N LEU A 51 -0.77 3.34 -11.34
CA LEU A 51 -0.57 4.34 -12.40
C LEU A 51 -0.29 5.75 -11.82
N ALA A 52 -1.00 6.15 -10.77
CA ALA A 52 -0.77 7.40 -10.06
C ALA A 52 0.69 7.53 -9.60
N ASN A 53 1.21 6.52 -8.90
CA ASN A 53 2.62 6.49 -8.50
C ASN A 53 3.57 6.53 -9.70
N TRP A 54 3.24 5.88 -10.81
CA TRP A 54 4.07 5.90 -12.04
C TRP A 54 4.19 7.29 -12.66
N VAL A 55 3.14 8.10 -12.57
CA VAL A 55 3.14 9.49 -13.06
C VAL A 55 3.55 10.52 -12.01
N GLY A 56 3.88 10.09 -10.79
CA GLY A 56 4.30 10.97 -9.70
C GLY A 56 3.15 11.64 -8.94
N GLU A 57 1.92 11.18 -9.15
CA GLU A 57 0.73 11.64 -8.44
C GLU A 57 0.52 10.85 -7.15
N GLN A 58 -0.22 11.44 -6.20
CA GLN A 58 -0.58 10.74 -4.96
C GLN A 58 -1.59 9.62 -5.26
N PRO A 59 -1.34 8.39 -4.81
CA PRO A 59 -2.27 7.29 -5.00
C PRO A 59 -3.51 7.45 -4.12
N SER A 60 -4.63 6.85 -4.52
CA SER A 60 -5.90 6.96 -3.82
C SER A 60 -5.96 6.16 -2.51
N VAL A 61 -5.04 5.22 -2.29
CA VAL A 61 -4.94 4.43 -1.06
C VAL A 61 -3.64 4.65 -0.31
N CYS A 62 -3.76 4.75 1.02
CA CYS A 62 -2.61 4.96 1.91
C CYS A 62 -1.60 3.82 1.87
N THR A 63 -2.02 2.60 1.49
CA THR A 63 -1.12 1.44 1.37
C THR A 63 -0.08 1.64 0.27
N MET A 64 -0.42 2.34 -0.80
CA MET A 64 0.48 2.66 -1.91
C MET A 64 1.12 4.05 -1.81
N ALA A 65 0.70 4.91 -0.87
CA ALA A 65 1.27 6.25 -0.66
C ALA A 65 2.63 6.21 0.05
N LYS A 66 3.43 7.28 0.00
CA LYS A 66 4.70 7.31 0.74
C LYS A 66 4.51 7.26 2.26
N THR A 67 3.56 8.03 2.78
CA THR A 67 3.19 8.11 4.20
C THR A 67 1.74 7.69 4.41
N CYS A 68 1.33 7.46 5.66
CA CYS A 68 -0.07 7.22 6.03
C CYS A 68 -0.51 8.18 7.15
N GLY A 69 -1.51 7.80 7.96
CA GLY A 69 -1.93 8.59 9.14
C GLY A 69 -2.93 9.72 8.84
N HIS A 70 -3.50 9.77 7.65
CA HIS A 70 -4.56 10.73 7.31
C HIS A 70 -5.98 10.16 7.48
N ALA A 71 -6.11 8.85 7.70
CA ALA A 71 -7.39 8.14 7.83
C ALA A 71 -7.63 7.71 9.28
N GLY A 72 -7.76 8.69 10.18
CA GLY A 72 -8.11 8.43 11.58
C GLY A 72 -9.49 7.78 11.69
N VAL A 73 -9.64 6.86 12.63
CA VAL A 73 -10.90 6.14 12.89
C VAL A 73 -11.49 6.60 14.21
N MET A 74 -12.81 6.76 14.26
CA MET A 74 -13.54 7.14 15.45
C MET A 74 -14.47 6.00 15.87
N GLU A 75 -14.32 5.53 17.10
CA GLU A 75 -15.19 4.52 17.70
C GLU A 75 -16.49 5.13 18.21
N PHE A 76 -17.49 4.27 18.47
CA PHE A 76 -18.83 4.70 18.88
C PHE A 76 -18.85 5.54 20.18
N ASN A 77 -17.83 5.38 21.04
CA ASN A 77 -17.67 6.12 22.29
C ASN A 77 -17.00 7.50 22.10
N GLY A 78 -16.66 7.86 20.86
CA GLY A 78 -15.97 9.10 20.50
C GLY A 78 -14.45 9.02 20.57
N ASP A 79 -13.86 7.88 20.93
CA ASP A 79 -12.40 7.72 20.89
C ASP A 79 -11.89 7.74 19.46
N VAL A 80 -10.79 8.46 19.23
CA VAL A 80 -10.17 8.59 17.92
C VAL A 80 -8.81 7.91 17.94
N TYR A 81 -8.54 7.08 16.93
CA TYR A 81 -7.30 6.32 16.75
C TYR A 81 -6.64 6.66 15.41
N SER A 82 -5.35 6.35 15.30
CA SER A 82 -4.53 6.70 14.13
C SER A 82 -5.00 6.12 12.79
N CYS A 83 -5.60 4.92 12.79
CA CYS A 83 -6.03 4.16 11.61
C CYS A 83 -6.91 2.97 12.05
N ASP A 84 -7.82 2.52 11.20
CA ASP A 84 -8.68 1.32 11.40
C ASP A 84 -7.90 0.02 11.64
N HIS A 85 -6.66 -0.09 11.15
CA HIS A 85 -5.78 -1.23 11.45
C HIS A 85 -5.07 -1.14 12.81
N PHE A 86 -5.15 0.01 13.49
CA PHE A 86 -4.41 0.35 14.69
C PHE A 86 -5.35 0.86 15.80
N VAL A 87 -6.46 0.17 16.03
CA VAL A 87 -7.42 0.48 17.11
C VAL A 87 -6.99 -0.18 18.43
N PHE A 88 -5.80 0.20 18.90
CA PHE A 88 -5.24 -0.25 20.19
C PHE A 88 -4.95 0.96 21.07
N PRO A 89 -4.92 0.80 22.41
CA PRO A 89 -4.69 1.91 23.34
C PRO A 89 -3.45 2.77 23.02
N GLU A 90 -2.39 2.16 22.49
CA GLU A 90 -1.13 2.84 22.15
C GLU A 90 -1.25 3.80 20.95
N TYR A 91 -2.30 3.68 20.15
CA TYR A 91 -2.58 4.50 18.96
C TYR A 91 -3.81 5.39 19.14
N ARG A 92 -4.33 5.52 20.37
CA ARG A 92 -5.45 6.42 20.70
C ARG A 92 -4.94 7.87 20.75
N LEU A 93 -5.52 8.73 19.91
CA LEU A 93 -5.18 10.15 19.82
C LEU A 93 -5.95 11.03 20.83
N GLY A 94 -7.10 10.55 21.28
CA GLY A 94 -7.96 11.25 22.24
C GLY A 94 -9.43 10.84 22.08
N ASN A 95 -10.32 11.74 22.50
CA ASN A 95 -11.77 11.58 22.37
C ASN A 95 -12.38 12.87 21.80
N ILE A 96 -13.29 12.76 20.85
CA ILE A 96 -13.88 13.89 20.12
C ILE A 96 -14.67 14.85 21.02
N TYR A 97 -15.20 14.37 22.16
CA TYR A 97 -15.93 15.21 23.11
C TYR A 97 -15.01 16.10 23.95
N SER A 98 -13.71 15.80 24.02
CA SER A 98 -12.74 16.54 24.84
C SER A 98 -11.64 17.24 24.05
N LYS A 99 -11.36 16.79 22.81
CA LYS A 99 -10.28 17.32 21.97
C LYS A 99 -10.75 17.51 20.52
N PRO A 100 -10.51 18.68 19.89
CA PRO A 100 -10.88 18.89 18.49
C PRO A 100 -10.18 17.90 17.54
N LEU A 101 -10.91 17.37 16.55
CA LEU A 101 -10.37 16.38 15.61
C LEU A 101 -9.09 16.86 14.92
N THR A 102 -9.05 18.12 14.48
CA THR A 102 -7.87 18.71 13.83
C THR A 102 -6.64 18.66 14.73
N SER A 103 -6.78 18.96 16.02
CA SER A 103 -5.67 18.90 16.97
C SER A 103 -5.18 17.47 17.24
N MET A 104 -6.03 16.47 17.05
CA MET A 104 -5.64 15.05 17.10
C MET A 104 -4.91 14.63 15.82
N MET A 105 -5.46 14.99 14.66
CA MET A 105 -4.92 14.58 13.37
C MET A 105 -3.60 15.28 13.00
N TYR A 106 -3.35 16.47 13.53
CA TYR A 106 -2.11 17.23 13.35
C TYR A 106 -1.17 17.14 14.57
N SER A 107 -1.39 16.20 15.50
CA SER A 107 -0.50 16.02 16.64
C SER A 107 0.84 15.39 16.22
N GLU A 108 1.88 15.58 17.03
CA GLU A 108 3.20 15.01 16.77
C GLU A 108 3.15 13.49 16.70
N GLU A 109 2.34 12.84 17.55
CA GLU A 109 2.17 11.39 17.55
C GLU A 109 1.54 10.88 16.25
N GLN A 110 0.54 11.58 15.71
CA GLN A 110 -0.11 11.19 14.46
C GLN A 110 0.78 11.43 13.24
N LEU A 111 1.49 12.56 13.20
CA LEU A 111 2.48 12.84 12.15
C LEU A 111 3.61 11.82 12.18
N LYS A 112 4.08 11.46 13.37
CA LYS A 112 5.08 10.40 13.55
C LYS A 112 4.56 9.05 13.08
N PHE A 113 3.34 8.67 13.46
CA PHE A 113 2.71 7.42 13.00
C PHE A 113 2.66 7.35 11.47
N GLY A 114 2.27 8.44 10.81
CA GLY A 114 2.20 8.52 9.35
C GLY A 114 3.56 8.43 8.66
N ASN A 115 4.57 9.13 9.18
CA ASN A 115 5.93 9.16 8.63
C ASN A 115 6.69 7.86 8.86
N ASP A 116 6.45 7.18 9.99
CA ASP A 116 7.03 5.88 10.33
C ASP A 116 6.78 4.83 9.23
N LYS A 117 5.72 4.97 8.43
CA LYS A 117 5.49 4.11 7.25
C LYS A 117 6.71 4.09 6.31
N PHE A 118 7.28 5.24 6.00
CA PHE A 118 8.46 5.33 5.14
C PHE A 118 9.75 5.21 5.96
N ASP A 119 9.79 5.88 7.11
CA ASP A 119 11.00 6.02 7.91
C ASP A 119 11.46 4.71 8.55
N LYS A 120 10.54 3.75 8.74
CA LYS A 120 10.86 2.39 9.26
C LYS A 120 10.94 1.32 8.17
N LEU A 121 11.06 1.68 6.89
CA LEU A 121 11.27 0.68 5.85
C LEU A 121 12.58 -0.09 6.08
N PRO A 122 12.58 -1.43 5.94
CA PRO A 122 13.78 -2.24 6.03
C PRO A 122 14.70 -1.97 4.84
N GLN A 123 15.97 -2.38 4.96
CA GLN A 123 17.00 -2.14 3.95
C GLN A 123 16.57 -2.64 2.57
N GLN A 124 16.02 -3.85 2.48
CA GLN A 124 15.53 -4.41 1.22
C GLN A 124 14.52 -3.50 0.51
N CYS A 125 13.63 -2.84 1.25
CA CYS A 125 12.65 -1.92 0.65
C CYS A 125 13.31 -0.65 0.14
N ARG A 126 14.31 -0.11 0.85
CA ARG A 126 15.02 1.14 0.45
C ARG A 126 15.83 0.97 -0.82
N GLU A 127 16.35 -0.22 -1.07
CA GLU A 127 17.11 -0.59 -2.25
C GLU A 127 16.23 -1.11 -3.40
N CYS A 128 14.93 -1.26 -3.18
CA CYS A 128 14.00 -1.85 -4.15
C CYS A 128 13.72 -0.88 -5.31
N ASP A 129 13.87 -1.37 -6.53
CA ASP A 129 13.63 -0.65 -7.78
C ASP A 129 12.17 -0.20 -7.96
N VAL A 130 11.23 -0.89 -7.32
CA VAL A 130 9.79 -0.54 -7.31
C VAL A 130 9.35 0.14 -6.02
N LEU A 131 10.28 0.68 -5.21
CA LEU A 131 9.93 1.41 -3.98
C LEU A 131 8.94 2.55 -4.24
N PHE A 132 9.13 3.30 -5.32
CA PHE A 132 8.28 4.44 -5.69
C PHE A 132 6.81 4.05 -5.95
N ALA A 133 6.55 2.79 -6.27
CA ALA A 133 5.20 2.29 -6.52
C ALA A 133 4.57 1.63 -5.29
N CYS A 134 5.41 1.05 -4.42
CA CYS A 134 4.99 0.19 -3.32
C CYS A 134 4.99 0.90 -1.96
N TYR A 135 6.07 1.64 -1.66
CA TYR A 135 6.35 2.23 -0.35
C TYR A 135 6.17 1.27 0.85
N GLY A 136 6.43 -0.02 0.62
CA GLY A 136 6.39 -1.09 1.62
C GLY A 136 4.99 -1.45 2.12
N GLU A 137 3.92 -1.00 1.46
CA GLU A 137 2.53 -1.32 1.81
C GLU A 137 2.17 -0.91 3.27
N CYS A 138 1.02 -1.31 3.81
CA CYS A 138 0.59 -1.06 5.18
C CYS A 138 1.59 -1.59 6.24
N PRO A 139 1.98 -0.79 7.25
CA PRO A 139 2.80 -1.25 8.37
C PRO A 139 2.20 -2.44 9.14
N LYS A 140 0.87 -2.60 9.16
CA LYS A 140 0.19 -3.71 9.83
C LYS A 140 0.61 -5.09 9.29
N ASN A 141 1.00 -5.16 8.03
CA ASN A 141 1.38 -6.39 7.33
C ASN A 141 2.90 -6.64 7.32
N ARG A 142 3.68 -5.84 8.06
CA ARG A 142 5.15 -5.86 8.07
C ARG A 142 5.72 -6.67 9.23
N PHE A 143 5.49 -7.98 9.21
CA PHE A 143 5.82 -8.88 10.31
C PHE A 143 6.81 -10.00 9.93
N ILE A 144 7.39 -9.97 8.72
CA ILE A 144 8.45 -10.91 8.33
C ILE A 144 9.80 -10.20 8.21
N LYS A 145 10.88 -10.97 8.18
CA LYS A 145 12.24 -10.47 7.99
C LYS A 145 12.54 -10.24 6.51
N ASP A 146 13.38 -9.24 6.23
CA ASP A 146 13.96 -9.02 4.91
C ASP A 146 15.09 -10.01 4.59
N LYS A 147 15.61 -9.97 3.36
CA LYS A 147 16.70 -10.86 2.90
C LYS A 147 18.02 -10.69 3.67
N TYR A 148 18.14 -9.63 4.48
CA TYR A 148 19.29 -9.34 5.34
C TYR A 148 19.02 -9.70 6.81
N GLY A 149 17.81 -10.15 7.14
CA GLY A 149 17.40 -10.49 8.50
C GLY A 149 16.78 -9.33 9.30
N ASN A 150 16.62 -8.14 8.70
CA ASN A 150 15.97 -7.00 9.35
C ASN A 150 14.46 -7.21 9.44
N ASP A 151 13.84 -6.82 10.56
CA ASP A 151 12.39 -6.88 10.71
C ASP A 151 11.68 -5.80 9.87
N GLY A 152 10.38 -5.99 9.66
CA GLY A 152 9.52 -4.97 9.04
C GLY A 152 9.35 -5.13 7.53
N LEU A 153 9.65 -6.29 6.96
CA LEU A 153 9.26 -6.59 5.59
C LEU A 153 7.78 -7.00 5.54
N ASN A 154 7.08 -6.52 4.51
CA ASN A 154 5.69 -6.90 4.25
C ASN A 154 5.57 -8.39 3.91
N TYR A 155 4.62 -9.10 4.53
CA TYR A 155 4.36 -10.52 4.28
C TYR A 155 4.09 -10.85 2.80
N LEU A 156 3.41 -9.96 2.08
CA LEU A 156 3.09 -10.11 0.66
C LEU A 156 4.14 -9.49 -0.27
N CYS A 157 5.32 -9.09 0.23
CA CYS A 157 6.35 -8.39 -0.53
C CYS A 157 6.68 -9.09 -1.86
N LYS A 158 6.85 -10.42 -1.85
CA LYS A 158 7.17 -11.19 -3.06
C LYS A 158 6.06 -11.11 -4.12
N GLY A 159 4.80 -11.07 -3.68
CA GLY A 159 3.64 -10.93 -4.56
C GLY A 159 3.57 -9.55 -5.21
N TYR A 160 3.74 -8.50 -4.40
CA TYR A 160 3.81 -7.13 -4.91
C TYR A 160 4.98 -6.90 -5.85
N TYR A 161 6.17 -7.42 -5.52
CA TYR A 161 7.34 -7.33 -6.39
C TYR A 161 7.07 -7.95 -7.76
N LYS A 162 6.50 -9.17 -7.79
CA LYS A 162 6.06 -9.83 -9.03
C LYS A 162 5.06 -8.97 -9.81
N PHE A 163 4.03 -8.46 -9.14
CA PHE A 163 3.01 -7.63 -9.77
C PHE A 163 3.59 -6.36 -10.40
N PHE A 164 4.40 -5.59 -9.66
CA PHE A 164 4.95 -4.33 -10.18
C PHE A 164 5.88 -4.55 -11.38
N HIS A 165 6.68 -5.61 -11.37
CA HIS A 165 7.52 -5.98 -12.51
C HIS A 165 6.68 -6.41 -13.72
N HIS A 166 5.60 -7.14 -13.49
CA HIS A 166 4.68 -7.59 -14.55
C HIS A 166 3.98 -6.42 -15.24
N VAL A 167 3.51 -5.42 -14.48
CA VAL A 167 2.76 -4.29 -15.05
C VAL A 167 3.64 -3.17 -15.59
N MET A 168 4.93 -3.15 -15.24
CA MET A 168 5.89 -2.10 -15.61
C MET A 168 5.82 -1.65 -17.08
N PRO A 169 5.89 -2.55 -18.10
CA PRO A 169 5.85 -2.10 -19.50
C PRO A 169 4.52 -1.43 -19.89
N TYR A 170 3.40 -1.83 -19.27
CA TYR A 170 2.08 -1.24 -19.51
C TYR A 170 1.95 0.12 -18.82
N MET A 171 2.45 0.22 -17.58
CA MET A 171 2.46 1.47 -16.83
C MET A 171 3.37 2.51 -17.48
N ASP A 172 4.52 2.10 -18.02
CA ASP A 172 5.41 2.97 -18.80
C ASP A 172 4.75 3.48 -20.07
N PHE A 173 3.97 2.63 -20.76
CA PHE A 173 3.17 3.05 -21.90
C PHE A 173 2.10 4.06 -21.49
N MET A 174 1.28 3.73 -20.48
CA MET A 174 0.21 4.62 -19.99
C MET A 174 0.75 5.95 -19.47
N LYS A 175 1.90 5.96 -18.80
CA LYS A 175 2.62 7.18 -18.41
C LYS A 175 2.97 8.04 -19.62
N LYS A 176 3.54 7.46 -20.69
CA LYS A 176 3.87 8.21 -21.91
C LYS A 176 2.63 8.82 -22.55
N GLU A 177 1.51 8.10 -22.56
CA GLU A 177 0.23 8.63 -23.05
C GLU A 177 -0.22 9.83 -22.19
N LEU A 178 -0.22 9.69 -20.87
CA LEU A 178 -0.63 10.76 -19.96
C LEU A 178 0.26 12.00 -20.08
N LEU A 179 1.59 11.83 -20.12
CA LEU A 179 2.53 12.94 -20.32
C LEU A 179 2.32 13.65 -21.66
N ALA A 180 1.89 12.90 -22.68
CA ALA A 180 1.53 13.44 -23.99
C ALA A 180 0.07 13.92 -24.09
N LYS A 181 -0.65 14.01 -22.96
CA LYS A 181 -2.07 14.41 -22.88
C LYS A 181 -2.99 13.55 -23.74
N ARG A 182 -2.69 12.25 -23.85
CA ARG A 182 -3.51 11.25 -24.53
C ARG A 182 -4.10 10.26 -23.52
N PRO A 183 -5.19 9.56 -23.89
CA PRO A 183 -5.81 8.58 -23.01
C PRO A 183 -4.86 7.41 -22.71
N PRO A 184 -4.68 7.01 -21.43
CA PRO A 184 -3.94 5.80 -21.08
C PRO A 184 -4.62 4.53 -21.63
N ALA A 185 -5.92 4.61 -21.92
CA ALA A 185 -6.71 3.57 -22.59
C ALA A 185 -6.14 3.09 -23.93
N ASN A 186 -5.27 3.89 -24.58
CA ASN A 186 -4.55 3.47 -25.78
C ASN A 186 -3.66 2.23 -25.56
N VAL A 187 -3.34 1.90 -24.30
CA VAL A 187 -2.63 0.67 -23.95
C VAL A 187 -3.36 -0.58 -24.47
N MET A 188 -4.71 -0.58 -24.48
CA MET A 188 -5.49 -1.72 -24.96
C MET A 188 -5.20 -2.05 -26.43
N GLU A 189 -5.01 -1.04 -27.26
CA GLU A 189 -4.66 -1.24 -28.67
C GLU A 189 -3.20 -1.67 -28.82
N TRP A 190 -2.30 -1.07 -28.04
CA TRP A 190 -0.89 -1.44 -28.02
C TRP A 190 -0.67 -2.91 -27.60
N VAL A 191 -1.44 -3.41 -26.63
CA VAL A 191 -1.36 -4.82 -26.19
C VAL A 191 -1.79 -5.79 -27.28
N LYS A 192 -2.78 -5.44 -28.12
CA LYS A 192 -3.26 -6.31 -29.21
C LYS A 192 -2.25 -6.48 -30.34
N GLN A 193 -1.35 -5.52 -30.50
CA GLN A 193 -0.35 -5.49 -31.58
C GLN A 193 0.95 -6.22 -31.21
N ARG A 194 1.01 -6.81 -30.02
CA ARG A 194 2.20 -7.41 -29.42
C ARG A 194 2.05 -8.92 -29.27
#